data_AF-A0A3A8ELD7-F1
#
_entry.id   AF-A0A3A8ELD7-F1
#
_cell.length_a   1.000
_cell.length_b   1.000
_cell.length_c   1.000
_cell.angle_alpha   90.00
_cell.angle_beta   90.00
_cell.angle_gamma   90.00
#
_symmetry.space_group_name_H-M   'P 1'
#
loop_
_entity.id
_entity.type
_entity.pdbx_description
1 polymer ?
#
loop_
_entity_poly.entity_id
_entity_poly.type
_entity_poly.pdbx_seq_one_letter_code
_entity_poly.pdbx_strand_id
1 'polypeptide(L)'
;MTPDEKKLYALMAVAEQQQNLVNQAVKELQITKEHIQKVIAEQTHSTVSKSLNTGLQEGTAELIKTAKALGHLKNSIESTSDQFSWKIITIILGIFAILMLGIIWLFSVYIKPLENIPQIESLRQQGIQFDIGSCTVGEESKPCVRVMKKQCGYGKNGDFCVIDPK
;
A
#
# COMPACT_ATOMS: atom_id res chain seq x y z
N MET A 1 0.73 6.36 -5.50
CA MET A 1 1.65 7.47 -5.19
C MET A 1 0.86 8.56 -4.50
N THR A 2 1.00 8.65 -3.19
CA THR A 2 0.17 9.53 -2.36
C THR A 2 0.70 10.98 -2.42
N PRO A 3 -0.13 12.01 -2.12
CA PRO A 3 0.28 13.41 -2.15
C PRO A 3 1.48 13.72 -1.25
N ASP A 4 1.66 12.95 -0.18
CA ASP A 4 2.70 13.14 0.83
C ASP A 4 4.09 12.72 0.34
N GLU A 5 4.18 11.67 -0.49
CA GLU A 5 5.45 11.23 -1.11
C GLU A 5 6.01 12.33 -2.01
N LYS A 6 5.16 12.94 -2.86
CA LYS A 6 5.57 14.02 -3.78
C LYS A 6 6.11 15.24 -3.04
N LYS A 7 5.54 15.55 -1.87
CA LYS A 7 5.99 16.66 -1.02
C LYS A 7 7.35 16.35 -0.37
N LEU A 8 7.57 15.10 0.03
CA LEU A 8 8.85 14.65 0.58
C LEU A 8 9.97 14.69 -0.48
N TYR A 9 9.70 14.20 -1.69
CA TYR A 9 10.67 14.26 -2.80
C TYR A 9 10.98 15.70 -3.22
N ALA A 10 9.99 16.59 -3.23
CA ALA A 10 10.21 18.01 -3.50
C ALA A 10 11.08 18.68 -2.40
N LEU A 11 10.84 18.35 -1.13
CA LEU A 11 11.66 18.85 -0.01
C LEU A 11 13.10 18.30 -0.07
N MET A 12 13.27 17.05 -0.46
CA MET A 12 14.59 16.42 -0.62
C MET A 12 15.39 17.06 -1.77
N ALA A 13 14.73 17.30 -2.91
CA ALA A 13 15.34 17.97 -4.06
C ALA A 13 15.77 19.40 -3.74
N VAL A 14 14.93 20.15 -2.99
CA VAL A 14 15.26 21.51 -2.53
C VAL A 14 16.44 21.49 -1.54
N ALA A 15 16.49 20.53 -0.61
CA ALA A 15 17.60 20.42 0.34
C ALA A 15 18.93 20.05 -0.35
N GLU A 16 18.90 19.16 -1.33
CA GLU A 16 20.08 18.78 -2.12
C GLU A 16 20.61 19.93 -2.98
N GLN A 17 19.69 20.68 -3.61
CA GLN A 17 20.04 21.88 -4.35
C GLN A 17 20.67 22.94 -3.43
N GLN A 18 20.13 23.13 -2.23
CA GLN A 18 20.74 24.04 -1.25
C GLN A 18 22.12 23.58 -0.79
N GLN A 19 22.34 22.28 -0.59
CA GLN A 19 23.66 21.78 -0.20
C GLN A 19 24.73 22.02 -1.27
N ASN A 20 24.37 21.87 -2.55
CA ASN A 20 25.30 22.14 -3.65
C ASN A 20 25.59 23.65 -3.79
N LEU A 21 24.59 24.51 -3.62
CA LEU A 21 24.75 25.97 -3.62
C LEU A 21 25.63 26.46 -2.47
N VAL A 22 25.48 25.88 -1.28
CA VAL A 22 26.33 26.19 -0.12
C VAL A 22 27.79 25.77 -0.38
N ASN A 23 28.02 24.57 -0.92
CA ASN A 23 29.37 24.12 -1.27
C ASN A 23 30.02 25.00 -2.37
N GLN A 24 29.23 25.46 -3.33
CA GLN A 24 29.70 26.38 -4.37
C GLN A 24 30.02 27.77 -3.79
N ALA A 25 29.16 28.30 -2.93
CA ALA A 25 29.39 29.58 -2.24
C ALA A 25 30.67 29.56 -1.38
N VAL A 26 30.93 28.44 -0.68
CA VAL A 26 32.19 28.26 0.07
C VAL A 26 33.42 28.35 -0.85
N LYS A 27 33.37 27.70 -2.03
CA LYS A 27 34.48 27.75 -3.00
C LYS A 27 34.71 29.17 -3.55
N GLU A 28 33.64 29.86 -3.94
CA GLU A 28 33.72 31.23 -4.46
C GLU A 28 34.25 32.22 -3.42
N LEU A 29 33.81 32.09 -2.16
CA LEU A 29 34.32 32.89 -1.05
C LEU A 29 35.81 32.63 -0.80
N GLN A 30 36.27 31.39 -0.96
CA GLN A 30 37.68 31.03 -0.81
C GLN A 30 38.56 31.63 -1.92
N ILE A 31 38.10 31.64 -3.17
CA ILE A 31 38.80 32.30 -4.30
C ILE A 31 38.83 33.82 -4.11
N THR A 32 37.70 34.39 -3.69
CA THR A 32 37.57 35.83 -3.44
C THR A 32 38.48 36.29 -2.29
N LYS A 33 38.64 35.45 -1.25
CA LYS A 33 39.61 35.66 -0.17
C LYS A 33 41.02 35.84 -0.69
N GLU A 34 41.48 34.91 -1.55
CA GLU A 34 42.85 34.92 -2.08
C GLU A 34 43.11 36.17 -2.93
N HIS A 35 42.15 36.59 -3.74
CA HIS A 35 42.24 37.81 -4.54
C HIS A 35 42.27 39.08 -3.68
N ILE A 36 41.35 39.18 -2.70
CA ILE A 36 41.27 40.36 -1.82
C ILE A 36 42.50 40.45 -0.91
N GLN A 37 43.01 39.33 -0.39
CA GLN A 37 44.24 39.31 0.40
C GLN A 37 45.44 39.82 -0.41
N LYS A 38 45.55 39.43 -1.69
CA LYS A 38 46.65 39.86 -2.57
C LYS A 38 46.60 41.37 -2.86
N VAL A 39 45.41 41.91 -3.15
CA VAL A 39 45.22 43.33 -3.48
C VAL A 39 45.35 44.24 -2.25
N ILE A 40 44.86 43.82 -1.08
CA ILE A 40 44.96 44.61 0.17
C ILE A 40 46.38 44.59 0.73
N ALA A 41 47.10 43.47 0.62
CA ALA A 41 48.52 43.39 1.01
C ALA A 41 49.40 44.36 0.21
N GLU A 42 49.02 44.69 -1.03
CA GLU A 42 49.68 45.71 -1.86
C GLU A 42 49.31 47.15 -1.46
N GLN A 43 48.12 47.41 -0.91
CA GLN A 43 47.61 48.78 -0.76
C GLN A 43 47.41 49.33 0.67
N THR A 44 47.23 48.54 1.74
CA THR A 44 46.98 49.12 3.09
C THR A 44 47.30 48.17 4.26
N HIS A 45 47.75 48.76 5.39
CA HIS A 45 48.20 48.13 6.63
C HIS A 45 47.31 46.98 7.16
N SER A 46 47.99 45.93 7.62
CA SER A 46 47.61 44.61 8.21
C SER A 46 46.32 44.47 9.04
N THR A 47 45.64 45.55 9.40
CA THR A 47 44.42 45.51 10.22
C THR A 47 43.21 45.10 9.38
N VAL A 48 43.06 45.64 8.17
CA VAL A 48 41.90 45.37 7.30
C VAL A 48 41.90 43.92 6.81
N SER A 49 43.07 43.41 6.40
CA SER A 49 43.23 42.02 5.95
C SER A 49 43.00 40.99 7.05
N LYS A 50 43.32 41.32 8.30
CA LYS A 50 43.10 40.44 9.46
C LYS A 50 41.60 40.28 9.76
N SER A 51 40.85 41.38 9.85
CA SER A 51 39.40 41.35 10.08
C SER A 51 38.63 40.65 8.95
N LEU A 52 39.02 40.86 7.69
CA LEU A 52 38.43 40.15 6.53
C LEU A 52 38.72 38.65 6.58
N ASN A 53 39.97 38.26 6.84
CA ASN A 53 40.32 36.85 6.94
C ASN A 53 39.59 36.14 8.08
N THR A 54 39.53 36.77 9.25
CA THR A 54 38.87 36.19 10.42
C THR A 54 37.38 36.07 10.19
N GLY A 55 36.70 37.15 9.75
CA GLY A 55 35.25 37.09 9.49
C GLY A 55 34.86 36.11 8.38
N LEU A 56 35.68 36.00 7.32
CA LEU A 56 35.40 35.08 6.22
C LEU A 56 35.69 33.61 6.59
N GLN A 57 36.72 33.38 7.39
CA GLN A 57 37.03 32.06 7.95
C GLN A 57 35.95 31.59 8.94
N GLU A 58 35.44 32.51 9.75
CA GLU A 58 34.36 32.26 10.71
C GLU A 58 33.03 31.97 9.99
N GLY A 59 32.68 32.77 8.97
CA GLY A 59 31.51 32.52 8.13
C GLY A 59 31.58 31.22 7.31
N THR A 60 32.77 30.85 6.84
CA THR A 60 32.98 29.57 6.13
C THR A 60 32.88 28.38 7.09
N ALA A 61 33.38 28.52 8.32
CA ALA A 61 33.23 27.49 9.35
C ALA A 61 31.75 27.27 9.73
N GLU A 62 30.96 28.34 9.83
CA GLU A 62 29.51 28.23 10.05
C GLU A 62 28.78 27.60 8.86
N LEU A 63 29.13 27.96 7.63
CA LEU A 63 28.53 27.34 6.42
C LEU A 63 28.84 25.85 6.36
N ILE A 64 30.08 25.44 6.63
CA ILE A 64 30.49 24.02 6.65
C ILE A 64 29.76 23.27 7.77
N LYS A 65 29.60 23.87 8.95
CA LYS A 65 28.85 23.28 10.07
C LYS A 65 27.37 23.09 9.70
N THR A 66 26.79 24.06 9.02
CA THR A 66 25.40 24.01 8.54
C THR A 66 25.24 22.96 7.44
N ALA A 67 26.17 22.87 6.48
CA ALA A 67 26.19 21.84 5.44
C ALA A 67 26.33 20.42 6.03
N LYS A 68 27.14 20.26 7.08
CA LYS A 68 27.31 18.98 7.79
C LYS A 68 26.04 18.59 8.56
N ALA A 69 25.37 19.55 9.19
CA ALA A 69 24.08 19.32 9.84
C ALA A 69 23.02 18.90 8.80
N LEU A 70 22.94 19.58 7.67
CA LEU A 70 22.04 19.25 6.56
C LEU A 70 22.32 17.86 5.96
N GLY A 71 23.60 17.49 5.79
CA GLY A 71 23.97 16.15 5.32
C GLY A 71 23.60 15.04 6.31
N HIS A 72 23.75 15.30 7.62
CA HIS A 72 23.31 14.37 8.66
C HIS A 72 21.78 14.23 8.67
N LEU A 73 21.05 15.34 8.49
CA LEU A 73 19.59 15.34 8.36
C LEU A 73 19.12 14.53 7.13
N LYS A 74 19.79 14.66 5.97
CA LYS A 74 19.50 13.86 4.76
C LYS A 74 19.65 12.36 5.04
N ASN A 75 20.79 11.94 5.60
CA ASN A 75 21.04 10.53 5.92
C ASN A 75 20.09 9.98 6.99
N SER A 76 19.71 10.80 7.98
CA SER A 76 18.73 10.41 9.00
C SER A 76 17.32 10.32 8.43
N ILE A 77 16.92 11.18 7.49
CA ILE A 77 15.60 11.14 6.83
C ILE A 77 15.49 9.92 5.92
N GLU A 78 16.54 9.62 5.14
CA GLU A 78 16.54 8.46 4.23
C GLU A 78 16.48 7.13 5.00
N SER A 79 17.26 6.99 6.07
CA SER A 79 17.23 5.80 6.95
C SER A 79 15.96 5.68 7.79
N THR A 80 15.33 6.80 8.18
CA THR A 80 14.07 6.78 8.93
C THR A 80 12.89 6.49 8.01
N SER A 81 12.87 7.01 6.78
CA SER A 81 11.77 6.83 5.82
C SER A 81 11.54 5.35 5.47
N ASP A 82 12.61 4.60 5.25
CA ASP A 82 12.51 3.19 4.85
C ASP A 82 12.00 2.31 6.00
N GLN A 83 12.47 2.59 7.22
CA GLN A 83 12.08 1.85 8.41
C GLN A 83 10.65 2.18 8.88
N PHE A 84 10.21 3.43 8.73
CA PHE A 84 8.84 3.85 9.04
C PHE A 84 7.83 3.28 8.05
N SER A 85 8.19 3.24 6.76
CA SER A 85 7.33 2.71 5.70
C SER A 85 7.02 1.23 5.90
N TRP A 86 8.03 0.39 6.15
CA TRP A 86 7.80 -1.04 6.33
C TRP A 86 7.00 -1.35 7.61
N LYS A 87 7.29 -0.65 8.72
CA LYS A 87 6.53 -0.82 9.98
C LYS A 87 5.06 -0.42 9.82
N ILE A 88 4.78 0.71 9.17
CA ILE A 88 3.40 1.17 8.95
C ILE A 88 2.65 0.21 8.02
N ILE A 89 3.28 -0.22 6.93
CA ILE A 89 2.69 -1.20 6.00
C ILE A 89 2.33 -2.49 6.73
N THR A 90 3.21 -2.99 7.59
CA THR A 90 2.99 -4.23 8.34
C THR A 90 1.84 -4.09 9.35
N ILE A 91 1.75 -2.94 10.04
CA ILE A 91 0.66 -2.65 10.99
C ILE A 91 -0.69 -2.55 10.26
N ILE A 92 -0.75 -1.84 9.14
CA ILE A 92 -1.98 -1.69 8.34
C ILE A 92 -2.44 -3.04 7.81
N LEU A 93 -1.51 -3.87 7.30
CA LEU A 93 -1.82 -5.20 6.81
C LEU A 93 -2.33 -6.12 7.92
N GLY A 94 -1.76 -6.03 9.13
CA GLY A 94 -2.21 -6.77 10.30
C GLY A 94 -3.64 -6.39 10.72
N ILE A 95 -3.94 -5.09 10.81
CA ILE A 95 -5.29 -4.60 11.13
C ILE A 95 -6.31 -5.06 10.06
N PHE A 96 -5.94 -4.97 8.79
CA PHE A 96 -6.79 -5.42 7.69
C PHE A 96 -7.10 -6.93 7.76
N ALA A 97 -6.10 -7.76 8.08
CA ALA A 97 -6.30 -9.20 8.24
C ALA A 97 -7.26 -9.53 9.38
N ILE A 98 -7.14 -8.84 10.53
CA ILE A 98 -8.03 -9.02 11.68
C ILE A 98 -9.47 -8.60 11.33
N LEU A 99 -9.63 -7.46 10.63
CA LEU A 99 -10.94 -7.00 10.17
C LEU A 99 -11.59 -8.00 9.21
N MET A 100 -10.83 -8.55 8.25
CA MET A 100 -11.35 -9.55 7.31
C MET A 100 -11.78 -10.83 8.03
N LEU A 101 -11.01 -11.33 8.99
CA LEU A 101 -11.41 -12.49 9.81
C LEU A 101 -12.66 -12.20 10.64
N GLY A 102 -12.79 -10.99 11.20
CA GLY A 102 -13.99 -10.57 11.91
C GLY A 102 -15.23 -10.50 11.02
N ILE A 103 -15.08 -10.01 9.79
CA ILE A 103 -16.15 -9.97 8.79
C ILE A 103 -16.56 -11.39 8.36
N ILE A 104 -15.59 -12.29 8.11
CA ILE A 104 -15.88 -13.69 7.78
C ILE A 104 -16.65 -14.37 8.92
N TRP A 105 -16.22 -14.15 10.17
CA TRP A 105 -16.90 -14.71 11.34
C TRP A 105 -18.33 -14.17 11.49
N LEU A 106 -18.50 -12.86 11.28
CA LEU A 106 -19.81 -12.20 11.30
C LEU A 106 -20.72 -12.76 10.20
N PHE A 107 -20.19 -12.98 9.00
CA PHE A 107 -20.91 -13.66 7.92
C PHE A 107 -21.23 -15.11 8.27
N SER A 108 -20.35 -15.89 8.90
CA SER A 108 -20.66 -17.26 9.32
C SER A 108 -21.79 -17.35 10.34
N VAL A 109 -21.95 -16.34 11.20
CA VAL A 109 -23.02 -16.30 12.22
C VAL A 109 -24.33 -15.74 11.66
N TYR A 110 -24.27 -14.70 10.81
CA TYR A 110 -25.46 -14.02 10.28
C TYR A 110 -25.97 -14.56 8.96
N ILE A 111 -25.07 -15.02 8.07
CA ILE A 111 -25.45 -15.79 6.89
C ILE A 111 -25.50 -17.24 7.33
N LYS A 112 -26.71 -17.73 7.66
CA LYS A 112 -26.99 -19.17 7.59
C LYS A 112 -26.40 -19.65 6.26
N PRO A 113 -25.53 -20.68 6.26
CA PRO A 113 -24.86 -21.11 5.05
C PRO A 113 -25.90 -21.23 3.93
N LEU A 114 -25.54 -20.77 2.73
CA LEU A 114 -26.30 -21.06 1.51
C LEU A 114 -26.37 -22.57 1.20
N GLU A 115 -26.10 -23.45 2.17
CA GLU A 115 -26.54 -24.85 2.24
C GLU A 115 -28.06 -25.02 2.24
N ASN A 116 -28.84 -23.94 2.09
CA ASN A 116 -30.26 -24.02 1.74
C ASN A 116 -30.53 -24.43 0.27
N ILE A 117 -29.59 -25.16 -0.36
CA ILE A 117 -29.90 -26.08 -1.47
C ILE A 117 -29.65 -27.55 -1.01
N PRO A 118 -30.24 -28.07 0.08
CA PRO A 118 -29.97 -29.43 0.53
C PRO A 118 -30.96 -30.44 -0.06
N GLN A 119 -31.87 -30.04 -0.95
CA GLN A 119 -32.93 -30.95 -1.39
C GLN A 119 -32.56 -31.89 -2.54
N ILE A 120 -31.41 -31.71 -3.21
CA ILE A 120 -31.02 -32.61 -4.32
C ILE A 120 -29.91 -33.58 -3.89
N GLU A 121 -28.93 -33.14 -3.10
CA GLU A 121 -27.78 -33.98 -2.72
C GLU A 121 -28.09 -34.94 -1.54
N SER A 122 -28.95 -34.54 -0.59
CA SER A 122 -29.31 -35.40 0.56
C SER A 122 -30.17 -36.60 0.17
N LEU A 123 -30.94 -36.48 -0.91
CA LEU A 123 -31.70 -37.58 -1.51
C LEU A 123 -30.76 -38.67 -2.08
N ARG A 124 -29.59 -38.28 -2.60
CA ARG A 124 -28.56 -39.19 -3.13
C ARG A 124 -27.82 -39.95 -2.02
N GLN A 125 -27.66 -39.35 -0.84
CA GLN A 125 -26.96 -39.97 0.30
C GLN A 125 -27.80 -41.01 1.04
N GLN A 126 -29.13 -41.02 0.89
CA GLN A 126 -30.02 -42.00 1.53
C GLN A 126 -30.15 -43.33 0.77
N GLY A 127 -29.28 -43.58 -0.22
CA GLY A 127 -29.27 -44.86 -0.96
C GLY A 127 -30.41 -45.00 -1.98
N ILE A 128 -31.14 -43.93 -2.24
CA ILE A 128 -32.15 -43.88 -3.29
C ILE A 128 -31.44 -43.54 -4.61
N GLN A 129 -31.28 -44.52 -5.51
CA GLN A 129 -30.85 -44.18 -6.87
C GLN A 129 -32.06 -43.66 -7.63
N PHE A 130 -32.08 -42.34 -7.82
CA PHE A 130 -33.03 -41.74 -8.74
C PHE A 130 -32.58 -42.09 -10.16
N ASP A 131 -33.46 -42.76 -10.91
CA ASP A 131 -33.29 -42.96 -12.35
C ASP A 131 -33.53 -41.61 -13.05
N ILE A 132 -32.46 -40.80 -13.08
CA ILE A 132 -32.44 -39.48 -13.72
C ILE A 132 -32.10 -39.68 -15.19
N GLY A 133 -33.11 -39.47 -16.04
CA GLY A 133 -32.97 -39.47 -17.49
C GLY A 133 -33.05 -38.05 -18.07
N SER A 134 -32.86 -37.93 -19.37
CA SER A 134 -33.28 -36.73 -20.12
C SER A 134 -34.60 -37.04 -20.82
N CYS A 135 -35.58 -36.15 -20.68
CA CYS A 135 -36.76 -36.15 -21.54
C CYS A 135 -36.76 -34.92 -22.43
N THR A 136 -37.26 -35.10 -23.64
CA THR A 136 -37.64 -33.99 -24.49
C THR A 136 -38.98 -33.44 -24.03
N VAL A 137 -38.99 -32.20 -23.52
CA VAL A 137 -40.23 -31.49 -23.14
C VAL A 137 -40.34 -30.27 -24.04
N GLY A 138 -41.10 -30.39 -25.12
CA GLY A 138 -41.14 -29.39 -26.19
C GLY A 138 -39.94 -29.57 -27.13
N GLU A 139 -39.17 -28.49 -27.36
CA GLU A 139 -37.93 -28.51 -28.16
C GLU A 139 -36.65 -28.62 -27.29
N GLU A 140 -36.78 -28.65 -25.97
CA GLU A 140 -35.65 -28.67 -25.03
C GLU A 140 -35.53 -30.00 -24.29
N SER A 141 -34.29 -30.46 -24.13
CA SER A 141 -33.96 -31.61 -23.29
C SER A 141 -33.90 -31.18 -21.82
N LYS A 142 -34.78 -31.74 -20.99
CA LYS A 142 -34.88 -31.44 -19.56
C LYS A 142 -34.59 -32.69 -18.73
N PRO A 143 -33.95 -32.54 -17.55
CA PRO A 143 -33.76 -33.65 -16.64
C PRO A 143 -35.11 -34.14 -16.12
N CYS A 144 -35.29 -35.45 -16.12
CA CYS A 144 -36.50 -36.16 -15.72
C CYS A 144 -36.19 -37.19 -14.66
N VAL A 145 -37.16 -37.42 -13.78
CA VAL A 145 -37.12 -38.49 -12.79
C VAL A 145 -38.31 -39.42 -12.98
N ARG A 146 -38.08 -40.72 -12.76
CA ARG A 146 -39.15 -41.72 -12.78
C ARG A 146 -40.09 -41.52 -11.58
N VAL A 147 -41.39 -41.42 -11.85
CA VAL A 147 -42.44 -41.27 -10.82
C VAL A 147 -43.46 -42.39 -10.90
N MET A 148 -44.08 -42.74 -9.78
CA MET A 148 -45.17 -43.71 -9.73
C MET A 148 -46.46 -43.06 -10.23
N LYS A 149 -46.81 -43.25 -11.51
CA LYS A 149 -48.00 -42.63 -12.14
C LYS A 149 -49.33 -42.84 -11.37
N LYS A 150 -49.48 -43.98 -10.68
CA LYS A 150 -50.66 -44.29 -9.85
C LYS A 150 -50.68 -43.57 -8.49
N GLN A 151 -49.54 -43.01 -8.08
CA GLN A 151 -49.35 -42.25 -6.85
C GLN A 151 -49.00 -40.79 -7.19
N CYS A 152 -49.83 -40.20 -8.06
CA CYS A 152 -49.80 -38.79 -8.46
C CYS A 152 -51.10 -38.11 -8.04
N GLY A 153 -51.12 -36.78 -7.96
CA GLY A 153 -52.32 -36.02 -7.59
C GLY A 153 -52.33 -35.52 -6.15
N TYR A 154 -51.17 -35.48 -5.48
CA TYR A 154 -51.06 -34.96 -4.12
C TYR A 154 -50.92 -33.43 -4.11
N GLY A 155 -51.26 -32.81 -2.97
CA GLY A 155 -51.22 -31.36 -2.77
C GLY A 155 -52.45 -30.61 -3.32
N LYS A 156 -52.60 -29.33 -2.98
CA LYS A 156 -53.79 -28.53 -3.30
C LYS A 156 -54.10 -28.42 -4.80
N ASN A 157 -53.06 -28.51 -5.64
CA ASN A 157 -53.18 -28.40 -7.09
C ASN A 157 -52.98 -29.75 -7.81
N GLY A 158 -52.72 -30.84 -7.09
CA GLY A 158 -52.51 -32.17 -7.67
C GLY A 158 -51.16 -32.38 -8.37
N ASP A 159 -50.23 -31.43 -8.27
CA ASP A 159 -48.96 -31.45 -9.02
C ASP A 159 -47.89 -32.37 -8.42
N PHE A 160 -48.15 -32.99 -7.26
CA PHE A 160 -47.17 -33.85 -6.60
C PHE A 160 -47.38 -35.33 -6.91
N CYS A 161 -46.28 -36.01 -7.23
CA CYS A 161 -46.20 -37.45 -7.44
C CYS A 161 -45.15 -38.06 -6.50
N VAL A 162 -45.40 -39.29 -6.06
CA VAL A 162 -44.40 -40.09 -5.35
C VAL A 162 -43.34 -40.55 -6.35
N ILE A 163 -42.08 -40.30 -6.02
CA ILE A 163 -40.92 -40.70 -6.83
C ILE A 163 -40.71 -42.21 -6.66
N ASP A 164 -40.30 -42.89 -7.74
CA ASP A 164 -39.96 -44.32 -7.73
C ASP A 164 -38.45 -44.51 -7.50
N PRO A 165 -38.00 -44.73 -6.24
CA PRO A 165 -36.60 -44.98 -5.95
C PRO A 165 -36.21 -46.37 -6.48
N LYS A 166 -35.19 -46.47 -7.34
CA LYS A 166 -34.67 -47.75 -7.81
C LYS A 166 -33.37 -48.13 -7.12
#